data_AF-A0A1T2L100-F1
#
_entry.id   AF-A0A1T2L100-F1
#
_cell.length_a   1.000
_cell.length_b   1.000
_cell.length_c   1.000
_cell.angle_alpha   90.00
_cell.angle_beta   90.00
_cell.angle_gamma   90.00
#
_symmetry.space_group_name_H-M   'P 1'
#
loop_
_entity.id
_entity.type
_entity.pdbx_description
1 polymer ?
#
loop_
_entity_poly.entity_id
_entity_poly.type
_entity_poly.pdbx_seq_one_letter_code
_entity_poly.pdbx_strand_id
1 'polypeptide(L)' 'MKKSRYSQSQIISILKEAENGVPVAELCRKHGMSDASFYN' A
#
# COMPACT_ATOMS: atom_id res chain seq x y z
N MET A 1 16.81 -2.74 14.19
CA MET A 1 15.67 -1.95 13.71
C MET A 1 15.03 -2.71 12.55
N LYS A 2 13.76 -3.14 12.65
CA LYS A 2 13.10 -3.84 11.53
C LYS A 2 13.08 -2.88 10.33
N LYS A 3 13.70 -3.26 9.21
CA LYS A 3 13.54 -2.51 7.95
C LYS A 3 12.05 -2.49 7.62
N SER A 4 11.47 -1.30 7.42
CA SER A 4 10.13 -1.22 6.82
C SER A 4 10.13 -1.99 5.51
N ARG A 5 9.11 -2.82 5.32
CA ARG A 5 8.94 -3.64 4.13
C ARG A 5 8.75 -2.79 2.86
N TYR A 6 8.27 -1.56 3.06
CA TYR A 6 8.01 -0.57 2.02
C TYR A 6 8.82 0.70 2.28
N SER A 7 9.28 1.33 1.20
CA SER A 7 9.87 2.68 1.27
C SER A 7 8.78 3.74 1.45
N GLN A 8 9.14 4.90 2.01
CA GLN A 8 8.26 6.08 2.09
C GLN A 8 7.60 6.41 0.74
N SER A 9 8.36 6.37 -0.35
CA SER A 9 7.83 6.64 -1.68
C SER A 9 6.79 5.62 -2.13
N GLN A 10 6.96 4.33 -1.79
CA GLN A 10 5.97 3.30 -2.13
C GLN A 10 4.67 3.53 -1.36
N ILE A 11 4.75 3.89 -0.08
CA ILE A 11 3.57 4.18 0.75
C ILE A 11 2.79 5.36 0.14
N ILE A 12 3.48 6.46 -0.22
CA ILE A 12 2.84 7.63 -0.82
C ILE A 12 2.16 7.28 -2.14
N SER A 13 2.79 6.47 -3.00
CA SER A 13 2.18 6.04 -4.27
C SER A 13 0.92 5.21 -4.04
N ILE A 14 0.96 4.26 -3.09
CA ILE A 14 -0.18 3.40 -2.77
C ILE A 14 -1.36 4.22 -2.22
N LEU A 15 -1.09 5.19 -1.34
CA LEU A 15 -2.11 6.09 -0.81
C LEU A 15 -2.75 6.96 -1.90
N LYS A 16 -1.94 7.52 -2.81
CA LYS A 16 -2.46 8.29 -3.97
C LYS A 16 -3.34 7.45 -4.89
N GLU A 17 -2.96 6.20 -5.16
CA GLU A 17 -3.81 5.31 -5.95
C GLU A 17 -5.14 5.02 -5.23
N ALA A 18 -5.12 4.86 -3.90
CA ALA A 18 -6.34 4.70 -3.11
C ALA A 18 -7.23 5.96 -3.15
N GLU A 19 -6.64 7.16 -3.05
CA GLU A 19 -7.34 8.44 -3.19
C GLU A 19 -7.96 8.63 -4.58
N ASN A 20 -7.33 8.09 -5.62
CA ASN A 20 -7.87 8.08 -6.99
C ASN A 20 -9.04 7.09 -7.18
N GLY A 21 -9.48 6.41 -6.10
CA GLY A 21 -10.61 5.50 -6.13
C GLY A 21 -10.26 4.07 -6.53
N VAL A 22 -8.97 3.70 -6.58
CA VAL A 22 -8.58 2.31 -6.82
C VAL A 22 -8.96 1.47 -5.60
N PRO A 23 -9.68 0.35 -5.78
CA PRO A 23 -10.04 -0.53 -4.67
C PRO A 23 -8.80 -1.04 -3.93
N VAL A 24 -8.84 -1.03 -2.60
CA VAL A 24 -7.74 -1.53 -1.74
C VAL A 24 -7.36 -2.97 -2.08
N ALA A 25 -8.34 -3.81 -2.48
CA ALA A 25 -8.09 -5.18 -2.92
C ALA A 25 -7.20 -5.26 -4.18
N GLU A 26 -7.36 -4.34 -5.13
CA GLU A 26 -6.51 -4.25 -6.32
C GLU A 26 -5.12 -3.74 -5.95
N LEU A 27 -5.02 -2.74 -5.07
CA LEU A 27 -3.75 -2.22 -4.58
C LEU A 27 -2.93 -3.27 -3.85
N CYS A 28 -3.59 -4.04 -2.99
CA CYS A 28 -2.99 -5.16 -2.26
C CYS A 28 -2.42 -6.20 -3.23
N ARG A 29 -3.18 -6.56 -4.28
CA ARG A 29 -2.68 -7.48 -5.32
C ARG A 29 -1.52 -6.91 -6.12
N LYS A 30 -1.62 -5.65 -6.55
CA LYS A 30 -0.61 -4.97 -7.38
C LYS A 30 0.73 -4.81 -6.66
N HIS A 31 0.68 -4.47 -5.38
CA HIS A 31 1.86 -4.16 -4.57
C HIS A 31 2.33 -5.32 -3.68
N GLY A 32 1.71 -6.50 -3.80
CA GLY A 32 2.02 -7.65 -2.95
C GLY A 32 1.79 -7.37 -1.46
N MET A 33 0.81 -6.53 -1.15
CA MET A 33 0.38 -6.18 0.19
C MET A 33 -0.78 -7.05 0.65
N SER A 34 -0.85 -7.32 1.95
CA SER A 34 -2.08 -7.76 2.58
C SER A 34 -2.97 -6.55 2.89
N ASP A 35 -4.28 -6.74 2.90
CA ASP A 35 -5.25 -5.74 3.37
C ASP A 35 -4.89 -5.23 4.77
N ALA A 36 -4.50 -6.13 5.68
CA ALA A 36 -4.02 -5.79 7.01
C ALA A 36 -2.80 -4.86 7.03
N SER A 37 -1.97 -4.82 5.97
CA SER A 37 -0.84 -3.87 5.88
C SER A 37 -1.27 -2.49 5.40
N PHE A 38 -2.43 -2.37 4.75
CA PHE A 38 -2.98 -1.08 4.33
C PHE A 38 -3.67 -0.35 5.50
N TYR A 39 -4.26 -1.10 6.43
CA TYR A 39 -5.05 -0.55 7.54
C TYR A 39 -4.31 -0.42 8.89
N ASN A 40 -3.01 -0.72 8.94
CA ASN A 40 -2.22 -0.83 10.18
C ASN A 40 -0.99 0.08 10.12
#